data_AF-A0A103XCY9-F1
#
_entry.id   AF-A0A103XCY9-F1
#
_cell.length_a   1.000
_cell.length_b   1.000
_cell.length_c   1.000
_cell.angle_alpha   90.00
_cell.angle_beta   90.00
_cell.angle_gamma   90.00
#
_symmetry.space_group_name_H-M   'P 1'
#
loop_
_entity.id
_entity.type
_entity.pdbx_description
1 polymer ?
#
loop_
_entity_poly.entity_id
_entity_poly.type
_entity_poly.pdbx_seq_one_letter_code
_entity_poly.pdbx_strand_id
1 'polypeptide(L)'
;MSLPPQPPPPSLHKTLPKSFSDFIFSLFTLYASSPKLTSTYNHHRRFSRFPVIPLTKTSIHHFATPQSLSDWLRPRLPSDSFAAWGTRPGTKNIHNLWLELYEGETSLADSTPPLRTVQVVVVRVRDDKNRILIESHQELSNGDVRNRSRPLSEKMKPGETVEEAVARAVKEELGSIITASCLHDDILKIIPDSYSSKVEEKVSVSYPGLPACYVLHTVDAMVDGLPDSGFCTIEDEKKQLLDDKEEAEGAVSCTKHYWKWVDSNTVSF
;
A
#
# COMPACT_ATOMS: atom_id res chain seq x y z
N MET A 1 -51.42 -44.38 -3.36
CA MET A 1 -51.22 -42.92 -3.51
C MET A 1 -49.85 -42.60 -2.93
N SER A 2 -48.86 -42.37 -3.80
CA SER A 2 -47.46 -42.16 -3.41
C SER A 2 -47.12 -40.67 -3.57
N LEU A 3 -46.56 -40.06 -2.54
CA LEU A 3 -46.15 -38.64 -2.54
C LEU A 3 -44.96 -38.42 -3.49
N PRO A 4 -44.88 -37.26 -4.17
CA PRO A 4 -43.77 -36.95 -5.06
C PRO A 4 -42.48 -36.67 -4.26
N PRO A 5 -41.30 -36.89 -4.86
CA PRO A 5 -40.02 -36.71 -4.18
C PRO A 5 -39.72 -35.23 -3.91
N GLN A 6 -39.18 -34.95 -2.71
CA GLN A 6 -38.70 -33.61 -2.34
C GLN A 6 -37.46 -33.21 -3.16
N PRO A 7 -37.32 -31.93 -3.54
CA PRO A 7 -36.10 -31.44 -4.17
C PRO A 7 -34.92 -31.42 -3.17
N PRO A 8 -33.67 -31.58 -3.65
CA PRO A 8 -32.49 -31.55 -2.80
C PRO A 8 -32.29 -30.14 -2.19
N PRO A 9 -31.70 -30.05 -0.99
CA PRO A 9 -31.42 -28.77 -0.36
C PRO A 9 -30.45 -27.94 -1.23
N PRO A 10 -30.59 -26.60 -1.25
CA PRO A 10 -29.70 -25.74 -2.04
C PRO A 10 -28.26 -25.94 -1.58
N SER A 11 -27.36 -26.17 -2.54
CA SER A 11 -25.93 -26.20 -2.32
C SER A 11 -25.49 -24.86 -1.71
N LEU A 12 -24.88 -24.90 -0.53
CA LEU A 12 -24.14 -23.78 0.02
C LEU A 12 -22.96 -23.49 -0.92
N HIS A 13 -23.18 -22.63 -1.90
CA HIS A 13 -22.09 -21.96 -2.57
C HIS A 13 -21.45 -21.04 -1.53
N LYS A 14 -20.26 -21.45 -1.05
CA LYS A 14 -19.37 -20.56 -0.32
C LYS A 14 -19.03 -19.40 -1.25
N THR A 15 -19.76 -18.30 -1.10
CA THR A 15 -19.39 -17.03 -1.70
C THR A 15 -18.09 -16.59 -1.04
N LEU A 16 -17.07 -16.38 -1.86
CA LEU A 16 -15.78 -15.82 -1.46
C LEU A 16 -16.06 -14.50 -0.69
N PRO A 17 -15.60 -14.34 0.55
CA PRO A 17 -15.84 -13.12 1.31
C PRO A 17 -15.20 -11.93 0.59
N LYS A 18 -15.92 -10.80 0.56
CA LYS A 18 -15.44 -9.55 0.00
C LYS A 18 -14.28 -9.05 0.87
N SER A 19 -13.15 -8.81 0.19
CA SER A 19 -11.85 -8.42 0.74
C SER A 19 -11.91 -7.22 1.67
N PHE A 20 -11.18 -7.35 2.78
CA PHE A 20 -10.75 -6.29 3.67
C PHE A 20 -9.43 -5.73 3.11
N SER A 21 -9.21 -4.43 3.22
CA SER A 21 -7.87 -3.82 3.15
C SER A 21 -7.97 -2.38 3.63
N ASP A 22 -7.39 -2.10 4.79
CA ASP A 22 -7.10 -0.76 5.32
C ASP A 22 -5.62 -0.73 5.78
N PHE A 23 -4.70 -1.09 4.87
CA PHE A 23 -3.27 -1.16 5.19
C PHE A 23 -2.42 -0.19 4.41
N ILE A 24 -2.36 1.02 4.93
CA ILE A 24 -1.58 2.09 4.34
C ILE A 24 -0.10 1.73 4.20
N PHE A 25 0.37 1.94 2.98
CA PHE A 25 1.76 1.96 2.62
C PHE A 25 2.36 3.32 2.90
N SER A 26 3.63 3.43 3.29
CA SER A 26 4.28 4.72 3.47
C SER A 26 5.74 4.65 3.09
N LEU A 27 6.06 5.33 1.99
CA LEU A 27 7.41 5.75 1.69
C LEU A 27 7.54 7.21 1.98
N PHE A 28 8.47 7.54 2.87
CA PHE A 28 9.01 8.87 2.92
C PHE A 28 10.06 9.00 1.82
N THR A 29 9.93 10.02 0.98
CA THR A 29 11.09 10.65 0.34
C THR A 29 11.62 11.67 1.34
N LEU A 30 12.80 11.41 1.92
CA LEU A 30 13.51 12.44 2.67
C LEU A 30 13.94 13.51 1.67
N TYR A 31 13.36 14.70 1.74
CA TYR A 31 13.95 15.90 1.15
C TYR A 31 15.24 16.22 1.92
N ALA A 32 16.36 15.68 1.45
CA ALA A 32 17.67 16.16 1.86
C ALA A 32 18.02 17.35 0.95
N SER A 33 17.80 18.57 1.43
CA SER A 33 18.51 19.73 0.90
C SER A 33 19.99 19.55 1.24
N SER A 34 20.78 19.03 0.31
CA SER A 34 22.22 18.93 0.45
C SER A 34 22.83 20.34 0.53
N PRO A 35 23.60 20.68 1.58
CA PRO A 35 24.47 21.85 1.51
C PRO A 35 25.59 21.55 0.51
N LYS A 36 25.83 22.47 -0.42
CA LYS A 36 27.00 22.45 -1.30
C LYS A 36 28.25 22.60 -0.42
N LEU A 37 28.94 21.51 -0.12
CA LEU A 37 30.34 21.55 0.28
C LEU A 37 31.20 21.02 -0.86
N THR A 38 31.95 21.94 -1.45
CA THR A 38 33.11 21.66 -2.30
C THR A 38 34.17 20.94 -1.47
N SER A 39 34.44 19.67 -1.77
CA SER A 39 35.71 19.05 -1.37
C SER A 39 36.07 17.94 -2.35
N THR A 40 37.14 18.21 -3.09
CA THR A 40 37.79 17.33 -4.06
C THR A 40 38.59 16.26 -3.32
N TYR A 41 38.08 15.02 -3.24
CA TYR A 41 38.94 13.86 -2.96
C TYR A 41 38.48 12.64 -3.75
N ASN A 42 39.35 12.23 -4.67
CA ASN A 42 39.27 11.01 -5.46
C ASN A 42 39.34 9.78 -4.55
N HIS A 43 38.25 9.02 -4.50
CA HIS A 43 38.33 7.60 -4.17
C HIS A 43 37.70 6.78 -5.30
N HIS A 44 38.56 6.15 -6.09
CA HIS A 44 38.21 4.99 -6.89
C HIS A 44 37.68 3.89 -5.95
N ARG A 45 36.36 3.72 -5.87
CA ARG A 45 35.75 2.46 -5.41
C ARG A 45 34.96 1.85 -6.56
N ARG A 46 35.49 0.73 -7.04
CA ARG A 46 34.83 -0.21 -7.94
C ARG A 46 33.53 -0.67 -7.27
N PHE A 47 32.38 -0.21 -7.76
CA PHE A 47 31.11 -0.87 -7.46
C PHE A 47 31.09 -2.19 -8.23
N SER A 48 31.12 -3.29 -7.48
CA SER A 48 30.85 -4.62 -8.01
C SER A 48 29.46 -4.61 -8.60
N ARG A 49 29.35 -4.88 -9.90
CA ARG A 49 28.08 -5.18 -10.58
C ARG A 49 27.47 -6.37 -9.85
N PHE A 50 26.33 -6.17 -9.20
CA PHE A 50 25.53 -7.29 -8.73
C PHE A 50 25.01 -8.05 -9.95
N PRO A 51 25.12 -9.39 -9.99
CA PRO A 51 24.53 -10.16 -11.07
C PRO A 51 23.01 -10.02 -10.98
N VAL A 52 22.37 -9.77 -12.12
CA VAL A 52 20.91 -9.90 -12.27
C VAL A 52 20.56 -11.35 -11.96
N ILE A 53 20.01 -11.59 -10.77
CA ILE A 53 19.58 -12.93 -10.34
C ILE A 53 18.31 -13.28 -11.14
N PRO A 54 18.21 -14.47 -11.74
CA PRO A 54 16.98 -14.91 -12.40
C PRO A 54 15.85 -14.96 -11.37
N LEU A 55 14.63 -14.60 -11.77
CA LEU A 55 13.42 -14.71 -10.96
C LEU A 55 13.20 -16.17 -10.53
N THR A 56 13.81 -16.59 -9.42
CA THR A 56 13.56 -17.89 -8.80
C THR A 56 12.14 -17.88 -8.28
N LYS A 57 11.39 -18.96 -8.55
CA LYS A 57 10.04 -19.21 -8.01
C LYS A 57 9.95 -18.71 -6.57
N THR A 58 9.22 -17.62 -6.37
CA THR A 58 8.91 -17.11 -5.04
C THR A 58 8.14 -18.20 -4.31
N SER A 59 8.80 -18.86 -3.36
CA SER A 59 8.14 -19.69 -2.36
C SER A 59 7.15 -18.78 -1.64
N ILE A 60 5.85 -19.01 -1.88
CA ILE A 60 4.81 -18.27 -1.15
C ILE A 60 4.81 -18.85 0.25
N HIS A 61 5.49 -18.17 1.17
CA HIS A 61 5.50 -18.55 2.57
C HIS A 61 4.14 -18.19 3.19
N HIS A 62 3.27 -19.19 3.32
CA HIS A 62 2.05 -19.06 4.09
C HIS A 62 2.34 -19.34 5.57
N PHE A 63 2.12 -18.34 6.41
CA PHE A 63 2.22 -18.44 7.86
C PHE A 63 0.82 -18.62 8.45
N ALA A 64 0.60 -19.67 9.23
CA ALA A 64 -0.73 -19.97 9.77
C ALA A 64 -1.17 -18.95 10.85
N THR A 65 -0.20 -18.36 11.57
CA THR A 65 -0.47 -17.40 12.64
C THR A 65 0.59 -16.28 12.68
N PRO A 66 0.29 -15.11 13.25
CA PRO A 66 1.28 -14.05 13.50
C PRO A 66 2.49 -14.55 14.30
N GLN A 67 2.28 -15.49 15.24
CA GLN A 67 3.35 -16.09 16.04
C GLN A 67 4.30 -16.93 15.17
N SER A 68 3.77 -17.73 14.24
CA SER A 68 4.61 -18.52 13.32
C SER A 68 5.47 -17.63 12.40
N LEU A 69 4.95 -16.47 11.98
CA LEU A 69 5.71 -15.46 11.26
C LEU A 69 6.79 -14.83 12.14
N SER A 70 6.45 -14.47 13.39
CA SER A 70 7.40 -13.94 14.37
C SER A 70 8.58 -14.88 14.60
N ASP A 71 8.31 -16.16 14.82
CA ASP A 71 9.34 -17.18 15.08
C ASP A 71 10.24 -17.39 13.85
N TRP A 72 9.71 -17.27 12.63
CA TRP A 72 10.50 -17.35 11.41
C TRP A 72 11.38 -16.11 11.18
N LEU A 73 10.89 -14.91 11.51
CA LEU A 73 11.61 -13.64 11.35
C LEU A 73 12.69 -13.41 12.42
N ARG A 74 12.44 -13.82 13.67
CA ARG A 74 13.32 -13.56 14.83
C ARG A 74 14.80 -13.93 14.60
N PRO A 75 15.15 -15.11 14.04
CA PRO A 75 16.55 -15.44 13.78
C PRO A 75 17.13 -14.75 12.53
N ARG A 76 16.31 -14.07 11.72
CA ARG A 76 16.70 -13.50 10.41
C ARG A 76 16.79 -11.97 10.40
N LEU A 77 16.28 -11.29 11.43
CA LEU A 77 16.28 -9.83 11.55
C LEU A 77 17.12 -9.34 12.75
N PRO A 78 17.71 -8.14 12.69
CA PRO A 78 18.38 -7.54 13.84
C PRO A 78 17.39 -7.33 15.00
N SER A 79 17.71 -7.82 16.20
CA SER A 79 16.80 -7.84 17.35
C SER A 79 16.27 -6.44 17.73
N ASP A 80 17.14 -5.43 17.77
CA ASP A 80 16.74 -4.04 18.10
C ASP A 80 15.77 -3.44 17.08
N SER A 81 15.92 -3.83 15.80
CA SER A 81 15.03 -3.38 14.72
C SER A 81 13.70 -4.09 14.79
N PHE A 82 13.68 -5.39 15.08
CA PHE A 82 12.45 -6.17 15.19
C PHE A 82 11.63 -5.81 16.44
N ALA A 83 12.28 -5.54 17.58
CA ALA A 83 11.64 -5.11 18.82
C ALA A 83 10.91 -3.75 18.71
N ALA A 84 11.21 -2.98 17.67
CA ALA A 84 10.61 -1.68 17.42
C ALA A 84 9.23 -1.71 16.75
N TRP A 85 8.84 -2.88 16.24
CA TRP A 85 7.60 -3.04 15.48
C TRP A 85 6.40 -2.89 16.42
N GLY A 86 5.51 -1.94 16.15
CA GLY A 86 4.37 -1.60 17.01
C GLY A 86 4.70 -0.83 18.29
N THR A 87 5.98 -0.54 18.56
CA THR A 87 6.41 0.21 19.75
C THR A 87 6.95 1.60 19.41
N ARG A 88 7.59 1.77 18.24
CA ARG A 88 8.04 3.08 17.74
C ARG A 88 6.94 3.74 16.89
N PRO A 89 6.70 5.06 17.02
CA PRO A 89 5.74 5.77 16.18
C PRO A 89 5.96 5.53 14.68
N GLY A 90 4.87 5.28 13.96
CA GLY A 90 4.91 5.02 12.51
C GLY A 90 5.40 3.62 12.09
N THR A 91 5.77 2.74 13.03
CA THR A 91 6.02 1.32 12.70
C THR A 91 4.72 0.51 12.76
N LYS A 92 4.65 -0.50 11.91
CA LYS A 92 3.61 -1.52 11.95
C LYS A 92 4.09 -2.69 12.82
N ASN A 93 3.14 -3.50 13.30
CA ASN A 93 3.47 -4.65 14.14
C ASN A 93 3.45 -5.97 13.34
N ILE A 94 3.72 -7.09 14.02
CA ILE A 94 3.76 -8.41 13.39
C ILE A 94 2.41 -8.83 12.79
N HIS A 95 1.29 -8.43 13.41
CA HIS A 95 -0.06 -8.74 12.92
C HIS A 95 -0.31 -8.05 11.59
N ASN A 96 0.10 -6.78 11.45
CA ASN A 96 0.00 -6.08 10.17
C ASN A 96 0.77 -6.81 9.05
N LEU A 97 1.99 -7.26 9.30
CA LEU A 97 2.77 -7.95 8.25
C LEU A 97 2.15 -9.32 7.92
N TRP A 98 1.64 -10.02 8.92
CA TRP A 98 0.96 -11.29 8.73
C TRP A 98 -0.30 -11.13 7.87
N LEU A 99 -1.13 -10.11 8.13
CA LEU A 99 -2.31 -9.80 7.31
C LEU A 99 -1.92 -9.45 5.87
N GLU A 100 -0.89 -8.60 5.68
CA GLU A 100 -0.38 -8.26 4.33
C GLU A 100 0.08 -9.50 3.54
N LEU A 101 0.64 -10.51 4.21
CA LEU A 101 1.05 -11.78 3.58
C LEU A 101 -0.15 -12.70 3.34
N TYR A 102 -1.09 -12.75 4.29
CA TYR A 102 -2.30 -13.57 4.20
C TYR A 102 -3.20 -13.13 3.05
N GLU A 103 -3.37 -11.81 2.88
CA GLU A 103 -4.15 -11.19 1.80
C GLU A 103 -3.38 -11.18 0.46
N GLY A 104 -2.09 -11.53 0.47
CA GLY A 104 -1.25 -11.56 -0.72
C GLY A 104 -0.81 -10.18 -1.24
N GLU A 105 -1.04 -9.11 -0.47
CA GLU A 105 -0.58 -7.74 -0.78
C GLU A 105 0.95 -7.63 -0.75
N THR A 106 1.61 -8.58 -0.12
CA THR A 106 3.06 -8.61 0.06
C THR A 106 3.58 -10.03 -0.04
N SER A 107 4.83 -10.20 -0.47
CA SER A 107 5.55 -11.47 -0.39
C SER A 107 6.89 -11.32 0.32
N LEU A 108 7.41 -12.42 0.87
CA LEU A 108 8.74 -12.50 1.47
C LEU A 108 9.59 -13.51 0.69
N ALA A 109 10.74 -13.05 0.20
CA ALA A 109 11.77 -13.95 -0.30
C ALA A 109 12.55 -14.57 0.87
N ASP A 110 12.91 -15.84 0.76
CA ASP A 110 13.73 -16.56 1.75
C ASP A 110 15.22 -16.18 1.63
N SER A 111 15.50 -14.90 1.89
CA SER A 111 16.84 -14.35 2.05
C SER A 111 17.11 -14.02 3.52
N THR A 112 18.35 -13.67 3.87
CA THR A 112 18.71 -13.24 5.22
C THR A 112 19.44 -11.89 5.16
N PRO A 113 18.79 -10.77 5.54
CA PRO A 113 17.38 -10.66 5.95
C PRO A 113 16.40 -10.95 4.80
N PRO A 114 15.14 -11.34 5.08
CA PRO A 114 14.10 -11.57 4.07
C PRO A 114 13.79 -10.30 3.28
N LEU A 115 13.59 -10.42 1.97
CA LEU A 115 13.19 -9.30 1.13
C LEU A 115 11.66 -9.24 1.01
N ARG A 116 11.06 -8.15 1.47
CA ARG A 116 9.62 -7.88 1.39
C ARG A 116 9.27 -7.22 0.06
N THR A 117 8.54 -7.89 -0.82
CA THR A 117 8.13 -7.30 -2.12
C THR A 117 6.69 -6.83 -2.06
N VAL A 118 6.42 -5.62 -2.59
CA VAL A 118 5.09 -5.02 -2.68
C VAL A 118 4.87 -4.42 -4.07
N GLN A 119 3.72 -4.73 -4.65
CA GLN A 119 3.20 -4.09 -5.85
C GLN A 119 2.35 -2.88 -5.43
N VAL A 120 2.66 -1.69 -5.94
CA VAL A 120 1.98 -0.45 -5.55
C VAL A 120 1.54 0.29 -6.79
N VAL A 121 0.27 0.66 -6.88
CA VAL A 121 -0.22 1.62 -7.87
C VAL A 121 -0.02 3.04 -7.35
N VAL A 122 0.50 3.92 -8.19
CA VAL A 122 0.70 5.34 -7.91
C VAL A 122 -0.13 6.12 -8.92
N VAL A 123 -1.16 6.81 -8.43
CA VAL A 123 -2.08 7.57 -9.27
C VAL A 123 -1.75 9.06 -9.15
N ARG A 124 -1.19 9.64 -10.21
CA ARG A 124 -1.04 11.09 -10.32
C ARG A 124 -2.34 11.68 -10.83
N VAL A 125 -3.24 11.99 -9.89
CA VAL A 125 -4.48 12.70 -10.20
C VAL A 125 -4.15 14.13 -10.61
N ARG A 126 -4.55 14.51 -11.82
CA ARG A 126 -4.30 15.82 -12.43
C ARG A 126 -5.58 16.61 -12.63
N ASP A 127 -5.44 17.93 -12.63
CA ASP A 127 -6.48 18.86 -13.02
C ASP A 127 -6.12 19.63 -14.31
N ASP A 128 -7.04 20.50 -14.74
CA ASP A 128 -6.89 21.39 -15.88
C ASP A 128 -5.86 22.51 -15.68
N LYS A 129 -5.50 22.81 -14.42
CA LYS A 129 -4.51 23.82 -14.02
C LYS A 129 -3.09 23.24 -13.93
N ASN A 130 -2.86 22.03 -14.46
CA ASN A 130 -1.56 21.34 -14.43
C ASN A 130 -1.03 21.14 -13.00
N ARG A 131 -1.93 20.93 -12.03
CA ARG A 131 -1.61 20.54 -10.66
C ARG A 131 -1.73 19.03 -10.51
N ILE A 132 -1.04 18.49 -9.51
CA ILE A 132 -1.14 17.09 -9.09
C ILE A 132 -1.68 17.04 -7.67
N LEU A 133 -2.59 16.11 -7.41
CA LEU A 133 -3.10 15.87 -6.07
C LEU A 133 -2.06 15.08 -5.26
N ILE A 134 -1.76 15.59 -4.07
CA ILE A 134 -0.78 15.02 -3.15
C ILE A 134 -1.44 14.75 -1.81
N GLU A 135 -1.24 13.52 -1.32
CA GLU A 135 -1.46 13.15 0.07
C GLU A 135 -0.38 13.84 0.91
N SER A 136 -0.75 14.88 1.65
CA SER A 136 0.18 15.64 2.48
C SER A 136 0.58 14.88 3.75
N HIS A 137 -0.42 14.42 4.48
CA HIS A 137 -0.32 13.65 5.72
C HIS A 137 -1.63 12.89 5.94
N GLN A 138 -1.61 12.04 6.96
CA GLN A 138 -2.75 11.22 7.34
C GLN A 138 -2.77 11.03 8.87
N GLU A 139 -3.96 10.72 9.37
CA GLU A 139 -4.22 10.38 10.77
C GLU A 139 -4.48 8.87 10.90
N LEU A 140 -3.76 8.23 11.82
CA LEU A 140 -3.90 6.82 12.13
C LEU A 140 -4.90 6.60 13.28
N SER A 141 -5.39 5.36 13.42
CA SER A 141 -6.35 4.98 14.47
C SER A 141 -5.82 5.13 15.89
N ASN A 142 -4.51 5.14 16.08
CA ASN A 142 -3.84 5.42 17.35
C ASN A 142 -3.63 6.93 17.62
N GLY A 143 -4.10 7.81 16.73
CA GLY A 143 -3.94 9.26 16.82
C GLY A 143 -2.63 9.80 16.24
N ASP A 144 -1.72 8.94 15.77
CA ASP A 144 -0.47 9.39 15.17
C ASP A 144 -0.72 10.08 13.82
N VAL A 145 -0.03 11.19 13.58
CA VAL A 145 -0.01 11.87 12.29
C VAL A 145 1.24 11.47 11.53
N ARG A 146 1.08 11.11 10.26
CA ARG A 146 2.20 10.66 9.43
C ARG A 146 2.24 11.38 8.09
N ASN A 147 3.32 12.14 7.88
CA ASN A 147 3.55 12.85 6.63
C ASN A 147 3.77 11.88 5.45
N ARG A 148 3.36 12.27 4.25
CA ARG A 148 3.45 11.45 3.02
C ARG A 148 4.08 12.20 1.87
N SER A 149 3.51 13.36 1.51
CA SER A 149 3.99 14.24 0.44
C SER A 149 4.19 13.52 -0.89
N ARG A 150 3.23 12.69 -1.29
CA ARG A 150 3.25 11.88 -2.52
C ARG A 150 1.85 11.74 -3.13
N PRO A 151 1.73 11.26 -4.38
CA PRO A 151 0.44 10.99 -5.00
C PRO A 151 -0.31 9.87 -4.27
N LEU A 152 -1.58 9.69 -4.62
CA LEU A 152 -2.39 8.55 -4.18
C LEU A 152 -1.64 7.25 -4.49
N SER A 153 -1.36 6.46 -3.46
CA SER A 153 -0.43 5.33 -3.53
C SER A 153 -0.98 4.15 -2.76
N GLU A 154 -1.42 3.14 -3.51
CA GLU A 154 -2.18 2.03 -2.94
C GLU A 154 -1.57 0.69 -3.31
N LYS A 155 -1.61 -0.29 -2.40
CA LYS A 155 -1.09 -1.62 -2.71
C LYS A 155 -2.01 -2.32 -3.71
N MET A 156 -1.44 -3.06 -4.65
CA MET A 156 -2.24 -3.87 -5.56
C MET A 156 -2.67 -5.18 -4.91
N LYS A 157 -3.90 -5.63 -5.20
CA LYS A 157 -4.40 -6.93 -4.74
C LYS A 157 -3.92 -8.05 -5.68
N PRO A 158 -3.84 -9.31 -5.19
CA PRO A 158 -3.46 -10.43 -6.05
C PRO A 158 -4.39 -10.58 -7.26
N GLY A 159 -3.80 -10.61 -8.46
CA GLY A 159 -4.53 -10.82 -9.71
C GLY A 159 -5.22 -9.58 -10.28
N GLU A 160 -5.13 -8.42 -9.62
CA GLU A 160 -5.70 -7.15 -10.06
C GLU A 160 -4.86 -6.54 -11.20
N THR A 161 -5.51 -5.97 -12.23
CA THR A 161 -4.81 -5.16 -13.23
C THR A 161 -4.44 -3.79 -12.65
N VAL A 162 -3.57 -3.03 -13.35
CA VAL A 162 -3.23 -1.67 -12.93
C VAL A 162 -4.48 -0.80 -12.92
N GLU A 163 -5.32 -0.89 -13.95
CA GLU A 163 -6.55 -0.11 -14.10
C GLU A 163 -7.57 -0.43 -13.01
N GLU A 164 -7.76 -1.71 -12.68
CA GLU A 164 -8.61 -2.14 -11.57
C GLU A 164 -8.11 -1.57 -10.23
N ALA A 165 -6.79 -1.62 -9.99
CA ALA A 165 -6.17 -1.06 -8.80
C ALA A 165 -6.33 0.46 -8.72
N VAL A 166 -6.22 1.18 -9.84
CA VAL A 166 -6.47 2.63 -9.90
C VAL A 166 -7.92 2.95 -9.53
N ALA A 167 -8.87 2.26 -10.16
CA ALA A 167 -10.29 2.47 -9.92
C ALA A 167 -10.67 2.20 -8.46
N ARG A 168 -10.13 1.12 -7.89
CA ARG A 168 -10.30 0.79 -6.48
C ARG A 168 -9.69 1.86 -5.58
N ALA A 169 -8.44 2.25 -5.82
CA ALA A 169 -7.73 3.20 -4.96
C ALA A 169 -8.40 4.59 -4.95
N VAL A 170 -8.87 5.07 -6.12
CA VAL A 170 -9.65 6.31 -6.21
C VAL A 170 -10.98 6.18 -5.45
N LYS A 171 -11.66 5.05 -5.56
CA LYS A 171 -12.92 4.81 -4.86
C LYS A 171 -12.75 4.72 -3.35
N GLU A 172 -11.73 4.02 -2.88
CA GLU A 172 -11.45 3.81 -1.45
C GLU A 172 -11.01 5.13 -0.80
N GLU A 173 -10.03 5.83 -1.38
CA GLU A 173 -9.44 7.01 -0.73
C GLU A 173 -10.16 8.33 -1.03
N LEU A 174 -10.78 8.49 -2.22
CA LEU A 174 -11.42 9.74 -2.66
C LEU A 174 -12.95 9.63 -2.74
N GLY A 175 -13.52 8.43 -2.66
CA GLY A 175 -14.95 8.20 -2.89
C GLY A 175 -15.88 8.84 -1.86
N SER A 176 -15.42 9.12 -0.64
CA SER A 176 -16.25 9.73 0.41
C SER A 176 -16.67 11.17 0.11
N ILE A 177 -15.93 11.88 -0.74
CA ILE A 177 -16.24 13.26 -1.16
C ILE A 177 -16.83 13.34 -2.57
N ILE A 178 -16.65 12.30 -3.38
CA ILE A 178 -17.24 12.19 -4.70
C ILE A 178 -18.70 11.74 -4.51
N THR A 179 -19.64 12.68 -4.59
CA THR A 179 -21.05 12.43 -4.25
C THR A 179 -21.65 11.30 -5.10
N ALA A 180 -22.43 10.41 -4.48
CA ALA A 180 -23.02 9.23 -5.14
C ALA A 180 -23.88 9.53 -6.39
N SER A 181 -24.36 10.77 -6.55
CA SER A 181 -25.07 11.23 -7.75
C SER A 181 -24.19 11.34 -9.00
N CYS A 182 -22.87 11.27 -8.83
CA CYS A 182 -21.87 11.37 -9.88
C CYS A 182 -21.36 10.00 -10.35
N LEU A 183 -21.78 8.88 -9.70
CA LEU A 183 -21.30 7.50 -9.93
C LEU A 183 -21.69 6.95 -11.31
N HIS A 184 -21.21 7.58 -12.36
CA HIS A 184 -21.07 7.02 -13.68
C HIS A 184 -19.60 6.69 -13.89
N ASP A 185 -19.32 5.74 -14.77
CA ASP A 185 -17.96 5.30 -15.13
C ASP A 185 -17.08 6.46 -15.65
N ASP A 186 -17.66 7.63 -15.89
CA ASP A 186 -17.02 8.83 -16.40
C ASP A 186 -16.23 9.65 -15.36
N ILE A 187 -16.38 9.43 -14.04
CA ILE A 187 -15.65 10.23 -13.04
C ILE A 187 -14.14 10.04 -13.17
N LEU A 188 -13.70 8.81 -13.41
CA LEU A 188 -12.30 8.45 -13.46
C LEU A 188 -11.88 8.27 -14.91
N LYS A 189 -11.01 9.16 -15.38
CA LYS A 189 -10.38 9.05 -16.70
C LYS A 189 -8.89 8.79 -16.56
N ILE A 190 -8.47 7.55 -16.78
CA ILE A 190 -7.05 7.21 -16.90
C ILE A 190 -6.51 7.81 -18.21
N ILE A 191 -5.39 8.53 -18.14
CA ILE A 191 -4.76 9.13 -19.32
C ILE A 191 -4.05 8.02 -20.11
N PRO A 192 -4.41 7.80 -21.39
CA PRO A 192 -3.74 6.82 -22.23
C PRO A 192 -2.24 7.07 -22.32
N ASP A 193 -1.45 6.00 -22.46
CA ASP A 193 0.01 6.06 -22.62
C ASP A 193 0.78 6.75 -21.48
N SER A 194 0.15 6.97 -20.33
CA SER A 194 0.78 7.57 -19.14
C SER A 194 1.47 6.57 -18.21
N TYR A 195 1.22 5.27 -18.42
CA TYR A 195 1.74 4.21 -17.58
C TYR A 195 3.27 4.15 -17.61
N SER A 196 3.86 4.06 -16.42
CA SER A 196 5.29 3.79 -16.23
C SER A 196 5.51 2.90 -15.02
N SER A 197 6.59 2.13 -15.01
CA SER A 197 6.96 1.32 -13.86
C SER A 197 8.39 1.58 -13.39
N LYS A 198 8.59 1.45 -12.08
CA LYS A 198 9.89 1.64 -11.42
C LYS A 198 10.02 0.66 -10.27
N VAL A 199 11.20 0.08 -10.12
CA VAL A 199 11.53 -0.76 -8.96
C VAL A 199 12.42 0.02 -8.00
N GLU A 200 12.05 0.07 -6.73
CA GLU A 200 12.81 0.72 -5.67
C GLU A 200 13.10 -0.24 -4.52
N GLU A 201 14.38 -0.46 -4.21
CA GLU A 201 14.79 -1.19 -3.01
C GLU A 201 15.20 -0.21 -1.90
N LYS A 202 14.63 -0.40 -0.70
CA LYS A 202 15.01 0.37 0.50
C LYS A 202 14.55 -0.29 1.78
N VAL A 203 15.05 0.22 2.91
CA VAL A 203 14.61 -0.23 4.23
C VAL A 203 13.16 0.20 4.47
N SER A 204 12.32 -0.74 4.91
CA SER A 204 10.94 -0.44 5.26
C SER A 204 10.89 0.43 6.51
N VAL A 205 10.25 1.60 6.42
CA VAL A 205 10.00 2.46 7.59
C VAL A 205 8.98 1.81 8.53
N SER A 206 7.96 1.15 7.96
CA SER A 206 6.94 0.46 8.75
C SER A 206 7.50 -0.79 9.44
N TYR A 207 8.54 -1.40 8.88
CA TYR A 207 9.17 -2.61 9.40
C TYR A 207 10.69 -2.42 9.47
N PRO A 208 11.22 -1.64 10.44
CA PRO A 208 12.66 -1.41 10.54
C PRO A 208 13.45 -2.74 10.55
N GLY A 209 14.56 -2.78 9.82
CA GLY A 209 15.39 -3.98 9.68
C GLY A 209 14.94 -4.97 8.59
N LEU A 210 13.71 -4.83 8.06
CA LEU A 210 13.23 -5.61 6.93
C LEU A 210 13.43 -4.81 5.63
N PRO A 211 14.33 -5.23 4.72
CA PRO A 211 14.45 -4.60 3.41
C PRO A 211 13.19 -4.84 2.60
N ALA A 212 12.85 -3.88 1.74
CA ALA A 212 11.69 -3.94 0.89
C ALA A 212 12.01 -3.57 -0.55
N CYS A 213 11.38 -4.29 -1.48
CA CYS A 213 11.37 -4.03 -2.91
C CYS A 213 9.97 -3.55 -3.31
N TYR A 214 9.89 -2.33 -3.83
CA TYR A 214 8.64 -1.72 -4.29
C TYR A 214 8.61 -1.70 -5.79
N VAL A 215 7.63 -2.36 -6.37
CA VAL A 215 7.32 -2.25 -7.78
C VAL A 215 6.20 -1.21 -7.91
N LEU A 216 6.58 -0.02 -8.33
CA LEU A 216 5.69 1.12 -8.46
C LEU A 216 5.13 1.15 -9.89
N HIS A 217 3.80 1.08 -10.00
CA HIS A 217 3.04 1.21 -11.23
C HIS A 217 2.40 2.60 -11.26
N THR A 218 3.03 3.54 -11.94
CA THR A 218 2.57 4.93 -11.99
C THR A 218 1.68 5.16 -13.19
N VAL A 219 0.52 5.75 -12.97
CA VAL A 219 -0.40 6.21 -14.02
C VAL A 219 -0.85 7.64 -13.76
N ASP A 220 -1.30 8.30 -14.82
CA ASP A 220 -1.95 9.58 -14.70
C ASP A 220 -3.45 9.43 -14.88
N ALA A 221 -4.22 10.17 -14.09
CA ALA A 221 -5.66 10.13 -14.14
C ALA A 221 -6.26 11.52 -13.92
N MET A 222 -7.48 11.72 -14.42
CA MET A 222 -8.34 12.83 -14.05
C MET A 222 -9.51 12.27 -13.24
N VAL A 223 -9.90 12.98 -12.19
CA VAL A 223 -11.00 12.58 -11.31
C VAL A 223 -11.94 13.77 -11.16
N ASP A 224 -13.15 13.63 -11.67
CA ASP A 224 -14.16 14.69 -11.62
C ASP A 224 -14.79 14.82 -10.22
N GLY A 225 -15.25 16.02 -9.90
CA GLY A 225 -15.94 16.31 -8.64
C GLY A 225 -15.02 16.55 -7.44
N LEU A 226 -13.69 16.60 -7.63
CA LEU A 226 -12.75 16.94 -6.57
C LEU A 226 -12.76 18.46 -6.25
N PRO A 227 -12.64 18.85 -4.97
CA PRO A 227 -12.50 20.25 -4.58
C PRO A 227 -11.25 20.90 -5.17
N ASP A 228 -11.37 22.19 -5.51
CA ASP A 228 -10.29 22.99 -6.10
C ASP A 228 -9.20 23.39 -5.07
N SER A 229 -9.55 23.35 -3.78
CA SER A 229 -8.69 23.62 -2.62
C SER A 229 -8.22 22.32 -1.95
N GLY A 230 -7.37 22.41 -0.93
CA GLY A 230 -7.07 21.26 -0.07
C GLY A 230 -8.33 20.73 0.62
N PHE A 231 -8.38 19.43 0.84
CA PHE A 231 -9.52 18.72 1.43
C PHE A 231 -9.04 17.51 2.24
N CYS A 232 -9.94 16.88 2.99
CA CYS A 232 -9.66 15.61 3.65
C CYS A 232 -10.74 14.58 3.33
N THR A 233 -10.34 13.31 3.31
CA THR A 233 -11.25 12.17 3.16
C THR A 233 -11.13 11.28 4.38
N ILE A 234 -12.22 10.60 4.70
CA ILE A 234 -12.30 9.65 5.83
C ILE A 234 -12.41 8.26 5.22
N GLU A 235 -11.62 7.33 5.73
CA GLU A 235 -11.83 5.90 5.47
C GLU A 235 -12.97 5.44 6.38
N ASP A 236 -14.08 5.03 5.78
CA ASP A 236 -15.19 4.45 6.55
C ASP A 236 -14.68 3.17 7.22
N GLU A 237 -14.52 3.20 8.54
CA GLU A 237 -14.42 2.00 9.36
C GLU A 237 -15.67 1.16 9.08
N LYS A 238 -15.61 0.23 8.13
CA LYS A 238 -16.72 -0.69 7.90
C LYS A 238 -16.87 -1.56 9.14
N LYS A 239 -17.78 -1.13 10.01
CA LYS A 239 -18.40 -1.98 11.02
C LYS A 239 -18.95 -3.23 10.33
N GLN A 240 -18.31 -4.35 10.69
CA GLN A 240 -18.90 -5.68 10.87
C GLN A 240 -19.49 -6.37 9.65
N LEU A 241 -18.79 -7.41 9.18
CA LEU A 241 -19.39 -8.72 8.91
C LEU A 241 -18.29 -9.80 8.89
N LEU A 242 -17.53 -9.98 9.99
CA LEU A 242 -16.95 -11.27 10.36
C LEU A 242 -16.82 -11.32 11.89
N ASP A 243 -17.13 -12.48 12.47
CA ASP A 243 -16.94 -12.86 13.88
C ASP A 243 -15.45 -12.89 14.30
N ASP A 244 -14.53 -12.50 13.42
CA ASP A 244 -13.06 -12.56 13.61
C ASP A 244 -12.47 -11.25 14.18
N LYS A 245 -13.25 -10.59 15.04
CA LYS A 245 -12.88 -9.29 15.62
C LYS A 245 -11.59 -9.36 16.44
N GLU A 246 -11.27 -10.52 17.00
CA GLU A 246 -10.14 -10.70 17.91
C GLU A 246 -8.76 -10.61 17.21
N GLU A 247 -8.66 -10.91 15.91
CA GLU A 247 -7.36 -10.96 15.21
C GLU A 247 -6.94 -9.63 14.58
N ALA A 248 -7.90 -8.75 14.26
CA ALA A 248 -7.65 -7.41 13.73
C ALA A 248 -7.47 -6.34 14.83
N GLU A 249 -7.86 -6.62 16.08
CA GLU A 249 -7.85 -5.69 17.21
C GLU A 249 -6.46 -5.10 17.54
N GLY A 250 -5.38 -5.70 17.03
CA GLY A 250 -4.01 -5.21 17.20
C GLY A 250 -3.48 -4.29 16.08
N ALA A 251 -4.16 -4.15 14.95
CA ALA A 251 -3.61 -3.46 13.78
C ALA A 251 -3.86 -1.94 13.81
N VAL A 252 -2.82 -1.15 13.53
CA VAL A 252 -2.96 0.30 13.29
C VAL A 252 -3.36 0.54 11.83
N SER A 253 -4.50 1.19 11.61
CA SER A 253 -5.05 1.57 10.31
C SER A 253 -5.05 3.10 10.14
N CYS A 254 -5.27 3.57 8.92
CA CYS A 254 -5.55 4.98 8.69
C CYS A 254 -7.03 5.27 8.93
N THR A 255 -7.31 6.53 9.21
CA THR A 255 -8.68 7.01 9.44
C THR A 255 -8.98 8.23 8.58
N LYS A 256 -7.99 9.10 8.34
CA LYS A 256 -8.15 10.29 7.50
C LYS A 256 -6.93 10.57 6.63
N HIS A 257 -7.20 11.02 5.41
CA HIS A 257 -6.21 11.45 4.45
C HIS A 257 -6.38 12.94 4.19
N TYR A 258 -5.27 13.68 4.16
CA TYR A 258 -5.27 15.13 3.89
C TYR A 258 -4.61 15.42 2.54
N TRP A 259 -5.40 15.98 1.64
CA TRP A 259 -5.05 16.19 0.25
C TRP A 259 -4.79 17.66 -0.07
N LYS A 260 -3.81 17.91 -0.93
CA LYS A 260 -3.54 19.25 -1.47
C LYS A 260 -3.12 19.18 -2.92
N TRP A 261 -3.50 20.19 -3.69
CA TRP A 261 -3.00 20.42 -5.03
C TRP A 261 -1.63 21.09 -4.99
N VAL A 262 -0.71 20.64 -5.83
CA VAL A 262 0.61 21.25 -6.02
C VAL A 262 0.91 21.36 -7.51
N ASP A 263 1.67 22.39 -7.91
CA ASP A 263 2.08 22.57 -9.30
C ASP A 263 2.96 21.38 -9.75
N SER A 264 2.65 20.80 -10.91
CA SER A 264 3.37 19.61 -11.40
C SER A 264 4.86 19.86 -11.64
N ASN A 265 5.27 21.11 -11.89
CA ASN A 265 6.67 21.48 -12.07
C ASN A 265 7.46 21.53 -10.75
N THR A 266 6.75 21.57 -9.62
CA THR A 266 7.37 21.67 -8.28
C THR A 266 7.65 20.31 -7.65
N VAL A 267 7.21 19.21 -8.28
CA VAL A 267 7.36 17.86 -7.73
C VAL A 267 8.07 16.95 -8.72
N SER A 268 9.22 16.43 -8.31
CA SER A 268 9.89 15.31 -8.98
C SER A 268 9.49 14.00 -8.28
N PHE A 269 8.96 13.04 -9.03
CA PHE A 269 8.61 11.70 -8.55
C PHE A 269 9.64 10.66 -9.06
#